data_AF-A0A6H1LA20-F1
#
_entry.id   AF-A0A6H1LA20-F1
#
_cell.length_a   1.000
_cell.length_b   1.000
_cell.length_c   1.000
_cell.angle_alpha   90.00
_cell.angle_beta   90.00
_cell.angle_gamma   90.00
#
_symmetry.space_group_name_H-M   'P 1'
#
loop_
_entity.id
_entity.type
_entity.pdbx_description
1 polymer ?
#
loop_
_entity_poly.entity_id
_entity_poly.type
_entity_poly.pdbx_seq_one_letter_code
_entity_poly.pdbx_strand_id
1 'polypeptide(L)'
;MQHQGVCTRADMMRFRGDDEWFFEVTGYLQNWSVQAARDAIAADTDLLLPLLDDPDPEVRIAAAYALAAASAGAQNILSAFQARLLAEQDPAVRAGLVLAIAQLARAHQDSSTVEWLRACWPDPARPPEVRVSAALGWLCLTDLPVPDELPSMLDDFATPETTRPMAQLPWMRAAESTHRNGLHRCLHAMLQPDTADAEDRSDDPWS
;
A
#
# COMPACT_ATOMS: atom_id res chain seq x y z
N MET A 1 9.75 -10.94 0.64
CA MET A 1 8.30 -10.76 0.84
C MET A 1 7.63 -10.70 -0.52
N GLN A 2 7.06 -11.81 -0.99
CA GLN A 2 6.19 -11.79 -2.17
C GLN A 2 4.76 -11.60 -1.68
N HIS A 3 4.19 -10.43 -1.93
CA HIS A 3 2.74 -10.26 -1.91
C HIS A 3 2.19 -11.10 -3.08
N GLN A 4 1.48 -12.17 -2.78
CA GLN A 4 0.91 -13.05 -3.81
C GLN A 4 -0.30 -12.38 -4.47
N GLY A 5 -0.13 -11.38 -5.33
CA GLY A 5 -1.15 -10.95 -6.30
C GLY A 5 -2.55 -10.56 -5.79
N VAL A 6 -2.82 -10.56 -4.49
CA VAL A 6 -4.16 -10.34 -3.93
C VAL A 6 -4.36 -8.85 -3.69
N CYS A 7 -5.40 -8.32 -4.33
CA CYS A 7 -5.67 -6.89 -4.42
C CYS A 7 -6.93 -6.47 -3.63
N THR A 8 -7.44 -7.37 -2.77
CA THR A 8 -8.63 -7.12 -1.94
C THR A 8 -8.33 -6.07 -0.88
N ARG A 9 -9.38 -5.44 -0.35
CA ARG A 9 -9.26 -4.50 0.79
C ARG A 9 -8.59 -5.12 2.02
N ALA A 10 -8.83 -6.41 2.22
CA ALA A 10 -8.31 -7.13 3.37
C ALA A 10 -6.82 -7.47 3.24
N ASP A 11 -6.32 -7.68 2.01
CA ASP A 11 -5.01 -8.27 1.79
C ASP A 11 -3.95 -7.29 1.24
N MET A 12 -4.33 -6.26 0.50
CA MET A 12 -3.35 -5.41 -0.23
C MET A 12 -2.31 -4.76 0.70
N MET A 13 -2.71 -4.35 1.91
CA MET A 13 -1.83 -3.72 2.91
C MET A 13 -1.51 -4.63 4.10
N ARG A 14 -1.94 -5.89 4.04
CA ARG A 14 -1.73 -6.86 5.13
C ARG A 14 -0.43 -7.62 4.89
N PHE A 15 0.38 -7.70 5.94
CA PHE A 15 1.43 -8.71 5.99
C PHE A 15 0.75 -10.05 6.26
N ARG A 16 0.74 -10.97 5.28
CA ARG A 16 0.22 -12.33 5.50
C ARG A 16 1.06 -13.00 6.59
N GLY A 17 0.45 -13.30 7.74
CA GLY A 17 1.17 -13.86 8.89
C GLY A 17 0.35 -14.12 10.15
N ASP A 18 -0.80 -13.48 10.35
CA ASP A 18 -1.46 -13.56 11.67
C ASP A 18 -2.37 -14.79 11.86
N ASP A 19 -3.01 -15.31 10.80
CA ASP A 19 -4.07 -16.35 10.95
C ASP A 19 -3.90 -17.63 10.11
N GLU A 20 -2.91 -17.69 9.19
CA GLU A 20 -2.73 -18.83 8.28
C GLU A 20 -1.40 -19.57 8.49
N TRP A 21 -1.50 -20.90 8.69
CA TRP A 21 -0.36 -21.78 8.90
C TRP A 21 0.29 -22.19 7.58
N PHE A 22 1.15 -21.33 7.04
CA PHE A 22 2.00 -21.67 5.90
C PHE A 22 3.44 -21.92 6.34
N PHE A 23 4.05 -23.00 5.85
CA PHE A 23 5.47 -23.30 6.04
C PHE A 23 6.25 -22.85 4.80
N GLU A 24 7.34 -22.11 5.01
CA GLU A 24 8.27 -21.81 3.93
C GLU A 24 9.06 -23.05 3.51
N VAL A 25 9.75 -22.96 2.36
CA VAL A 25 10.60 -24.03 1.80
C VAL A 25 11.67 -24.53 2.79
N THR A 26 12.03 -23.71 3.78
CA THR A 26 13.00 -24.02 4.85
C THR A 26 12.40 -24.78 6.04
N GLY A 27 11.08 -25.04 6.06
CA GLY A 27 10.38 -25.73 7.14
C GLY A 27 10.00 -24.85 8.33
N TYR A 28 10.30 -23.55 8.28
CA TYR A 28 9.83 -22.59 9.27
C TYR A 28 8.44 -22.08 8.92
N LEU A 29 7.68 -21.73 9.96
CA LEU A 29 6.39 -21.09 9.79
C LEU A 29 6.63 -19.69 9.19
N GLN A 30 5.94 -19.39 8.09
CA GLN A 30 6.10 -18.16 7.30
C GLN A 30 5.81 -16.90 8.13
N ASN A 31 5.00 -17.01 9.18
CA ASN A 31 4.79 -15.92 10.12
C ASN A 31 6.07 -15.53 10.89
N TRP A 32 6.98 -16.48 11.14
CA TRP A 32 8.20 -16.23 11.89
C TRP A 32 9.26 -15.51 11.05
N SER A 33 9.44 -15.91 9.80
CA SER A 33 10.35 -15.24 8.86
C SER A 33 9.86 -13.81 8.55
N VAL A 34 8.55 -13.64 8.34
CA VAL A 34 7.93 -12.32 8.15
C VAL A 34 8.13 -11.46 9.39
N GLN A 35 7.83 -11.97 10.58
CA GLN A 35 8.00 -11.20 11.81
C GLN A 35 9.47 -10.84 12.07
N ALA A 36 10.39 -11.78 11.88
CA ALA A 36 11.83 -11.53 12.05
C ALA A 36 12.33 -10.44 11.09
N ALA A 37 11.85 -10.41 9.84
CA ALA A 37 12.19 -9.34 8.91
C ALA A 37 11.65 -7.98 9.36
N ARG A 38 10.42 -7.92 9.88
CA ARG A 38 9.83 -6.68 10.41
C ARG A 38 10.57 -6.17 11.65
N ASP A 39 11.02 -7.07 12.51
CA ASP A 39 11.84 -6.77 13.68
C ASP A 39 13.21 -6.25 13.28
N ALA A 40 13.83 -6.82 12.24
CA ALA A 40 15.09 -6.31 11.70
C ALA A 40 14.94 -4.87 11.15
N ILE A 41 13.87 -4.59 10.40
CA ILE A 41 13.57 -3.23 9.91
C ILE A 41 13.37 -2.27 11.08
N ALA A 42 12.67 -2.69 12.13
CA ALA A 42 12.47 -1.87 13.32
C ALA A 42 13.81 -1.59 14.04
N ALA A 43 14.70 -2.57 14.12
CA ALA A 43 16.04 -2.41 14.71
C ALA A 43 16.93 -1.48 13.88
N ASP A 44 16.82 -1.54 12.55
CA ASP A 44 17.65 -0.77 11.60
C ASP A 44 16.97 0.52 11.12
N THR A 45 15.93 1.00 11.82
CA THR A 45 15.18 2.19 11.42
C THR A 45 16.07 3.43 11.29
N ASP A 46 17.07 3.58 12.15
CA ASP A 46 18.03 4.71 12.09
C ASP A 46 18.89 4.70 10.82
N LEU A 47 19.09 3.54 10.18
CA LEU A 47 19.80 3.41 8.90
C LEU A 47 18.88 3.71 7.71
N LEU A 48 17.59 3.41 7.83
CA LEU A 48 16.61 3.54 6.77
C LEU A 48 16.00 4.96 6.69
N LEU A 49 15.82 5.64 7.83
CA LEU A 49 15.22 6.98 7.87
C LEU A 49 15.95 8.01 6.99
N PRO A 50 17.29 8.09 6.96
CA PRO A 50 17.99 9.03 6.09
C PRO A 50 17.74 8.79 4.59
N LEU A 51 17.37 7.57 4.18
CA LEU A 51 17.10 7.23 2.79
C LEU A 51 15.79 7.85 2.27
N LEU A 52 14.92 8.34 3.17
CA LEU A 52 13.77 9.16 2.77
C LEU A 52 14.20 10.49 2.14
N ASP A 53 15.44 10.92 2.35
CA ASP A 53 16.02 12.13 1.78
C ASP A 53 17.04 11.89 0.66
N ASP A 54 17.13 10.65 0.17
CA ASP A 54 18.01 10.31 -0.95
C ASP A 54 17.65 11.12 -2.21
N PRO A 55 18.61 11.58 -3.02
CA PRO A 55 18.33 12.27 -4.28
C PRO A 55 17.50 11.43 -5.27
N ASP A 56 17.64 10.10 -5.25
CA ASP A 56 16.92 9.19 -6.14
C ASP A 56 15.48 8.91 -5.64
N PRO A 57 14.44 9.25 -6.42
CA PRO A 57 13.05 8.95 -6.07
C PRO A 57 12.78 7.46 -5.78
N GLU A 58 13.44 6.56 -6.50
CA GLU A 58 13.23 5.11 -6.32
C GLU A 58 13.77 4.64 -4.97
N VAL A 59 14.89 5.20 -4.51
CA VAL A 59 15.44 4.92 -3.17
C VAL A 59 14.49 5.41 -2.10
N ARG A 60 13.90 6.60 -2.26
CA ARG A 60 12.91 7.15 -1.32
C ARG A 60 11.66 6.28 -1.24
N ILE A 61 11.14 5.80 -2.37
CA ILE A 61 9.99 4.89 -2.43
C ILE A 61 10.33 3.55 -1.74
N ALA A 62 11.49 2.98 -2.04
CA ALA A 62 11.93 1.73 -1.42
C ALA A 62 12.11 1.86 0.10
N ALA A 63 12.68 2.98 0.56
CA ALA A 63 12.83 3.27 1.98
C ALA A 63 11.47 3.40 2.68
N ALA A 64 10.53 4.15 2.10
CA ALA A 64 9.17 4.28 2.64
C ALA A 64 8.45 2.92 2.70
N TYR A 65 8.57 2.10 1.64
CA TYR A 65 7.98 0.77 1.58
C TYR A 65 8.58 -0.17 2.65
N ALA A 66 9.90 -0.18 2.82
CA ALA A 66 10.56 -0.98 3.84
C ALA A 66 10.15 -0.54 5.25
N LEU A 67 10.23 0.76 5.55
CA LEU A 67 9.88 1.32 6.86
C LEU A 67 8.41 1.09 7.25
N ALA A 68 7.49 1.06 6.28
CA ALA A 68 6.09 0.73 6.53
C ALA A 68 5.88 -0.69 7.10
N ALA A 69 6.86 -1.59 6.93
CA ALA A 69 6.83 -2.94 7.46
C ALA A 69 7.37 -3.07 8.88
N ALA A 70 7.99 -2.03 9.45
CA ALA A 70 8.58 -2.08 10.77
C ALA A 70 7.57 -2.55 11.84
N SER A 71 8.00 -3.49 12.67
CA SER A 71 7.17 -4.03 13.76
C SER A 71 7.06 -3.08 14.97
N ALA A 72 7.92 -2.07 15.05
CA ALA A 72 7.93 -1.08 16.12
C ALA A 72 8.36 0.31 15.58
N GLY A 73 8.31 1.33 16.43
CA GLY A 73 8.75 2.69 16.08
C GLY A 73 7.77 3.49 15.22
N ALA A 74 6.51 3.06 15.13
CA ALA A 74 5.50 3.63 14.23
C ALA A 74 5.38 5.16 14.32
N GLN A 75 5.39 5.75 15.52
CA GLN A 75 5.25 7.20 15.68
C GLN A 75 6.41 7.99 15.05
N ASN A 76 7.65 7.49 15.18
CA ASN A 76 8.84 8.11 14.60
C ASN A 76 8.80 8.02 13.07
N ILE A 77 8.50 6.82 12.56
CA ILE A 77 8.39 6.54 11.13
C ILE A 77 7.27 7.37 10.49
N LEU A 78 6.10 7.44 11.13
CA LEU A 78 4.96 8.24 10.67
C LEU A 78 5.31 9.73 10.61
N SER A 79 6.00 10.26 11.63
CA SER A 79 6.44 11.66 11.64
C SER A 79 7.41 11.95 10.49
N ALA A 80 8.34 11.03 10.20
CA ALA A 80 9.26 11.15 9.08
C ALA A 80 8.55 11.10 7.72
N PHE A 81 7.58 10.19 7.54
CA PHE A 81 6.77 10.15 6.33
C PHE A 81 5.96 11.43 6.10
N GLN A 82 5.34 11.97 7.15
CA GLN A 82 4.60 13.23 7.08
C GLN A 82 5.51 14.41 6.73
N ALA A 83 6.67 14.51 7.38
CA ALA A 83 7.66 15.54 7.09
C ALA A 83 8.14 15.47 5.63
N ARG A 84 8.43 14.26 5.14
CA ARG A 84 8.84 14.06 3.75
C ARG A 84 7.72 14.39 2.77
N LEU A 85 6.49 13.96 3.04
CA LEU A 85 5.33 14.22 2.19
C LEU A 85 5.06 15.73 1.99
N LEU A 86 5.33 16.56 3.00
CA LEU A 86 5.18 18.00 2.93
C LEU A 86 6.20 18.68 2.00
N ALA A 87 7.41 18.13 1.89
CA ALA A 87 8.49 18.70 1.08
C ALA A 87 8.64 18.04 -0.30
N GLU A 88 8.04 16.86 -0.49
CA GLU A 88 8.18 16.07 -1.73
C GLU A 88 7.47 16.73 -2.91
N GLN A 89 8.11 16.67 -4.08
CA GLN A 89 7.60 17.20 -5.35
C GLN A 89 7.34 16.09 -6.37
N ASP A 90 7.98 14.94 -6.22
CA ASP A 90 7.79 13.78 -7.08
C ASP A 90 6.43 13.11 -6.82
N PRO A 91 5.54 13.00 -7.83
CA PRO A 91 4.23 12.38 -7.66
C PRO A 91 4.27 10.91 -7.26
N ALA A 92 5.23 10.12 -7.77
CA ALA A 92 5.35 8.71 -7.41
C ALA A 92 5.73 8.59 -5.93
N VAL A 93 6.69 9.41 -5.47
CA VAL A 93 7.11 9.40 -4.06
C VAL A 93 5.97 9.84 -3.14
N ARG A 94 5.18 10.86 -3.51
CA ARG A 94 3.99 11.27 -2.75
C ARG A 94 2.98 10.14 -2.61
N ALA A 95 2.66 9.47 -3.71
CA ALA A 95 1.77 8.31 -3.69
C ALA A 95 2.33 7.19 -2.80
N GLY A 96 3.62 6.86 -2.95
CA GLY A 96 4.31 5.86 -2.15
C GLY A 96 4.29 6.17 -0.64
N LEU A 97 4.51 7.43 -0.25
CA LEU A 97 4.43 7.86 1.15
C LEU A 97 3.02 7.72 1.73
N VAL A 98 1.98 8.06 0.96
CA VAL A 98 0.59 7.92 1.42
C VAL A 98 0.22 6.43 1.61
N LEU A 99 0.64 5.56 0.68
CA LEU A 99 0.44 4.11 0.81
C LEU A 99 1.26 3.53 1.98
N ALA A 100 2.49 4.00 2.19
CA ALA A 100 3.33 3.62 3.33
C ALA A 100 2.69 4.01 4.67
N ILE A 101 2.12 5.21 4.77
CA ILE A 101 1.37 5.67 5.94
C ILE A 101 0.16 4.75 6.19
N ALA A 102 -0.61 4.42 5.15
CA ALA A 102 -1.77 3.53 5.28
C ALA A 102 -1.37 2.11 5.71
N GLN A 103 -0.29 1.55 5.16
CA GLN A 103 0.23 0.24 5.55
C GLN A 103 0.75 0.23 6.99
N LEU A 104 1.47 1.28 7.41
CA LEU A 104 1.93 1.42 8.78
C LEU A 104 0.73 1.51 9.75
N ALA A 105 -0.31 2.26 9.39
CA ALA A 105 -1.53 2.36 10.17
C ALA A 105 -2.26 1.02 10.28
N ARG A 106 -2.28 0.21 9.20
CA ARG A 106 -2.82 -1.15 9.26
C ARG A 106 -2.04 -2.01 10.25
N ALA A 107 -0.71 -1.96 10.19
CA ALA A 107 0.19 -2.75 11.03
C ALA A 107 0.11 -2.39 12.52
N HIS A 108 -0.21 -1.13 12.85
CA HIS A 108 -0.23 -0.61 14.22
C HIS A 108 -1.64 -0.19 14.70
N GLN A 109 -2.69 -0.49 13.92
CA GLN A 109 -4.09 -0.19 14.24
C GLN A 109 -4.37 1.30 14.52
N ASP A 110 -3.70 2.19 13.79
CA ASP A 110 -3.85 3.64 13.97
C ASP A 110 -5.13 4.17 13.30
N SER A 111 -6.14 4.46 14.12
CA SER A 111 -7.42 5.01 13.68
C SER A 111 -7.33 6.46 13.20
N SER A 112 -6.35 7.23 13.68
CA SER A 112 -6.20 8.64 13.30
C SER A 112 -5.77 8.80 11.83
N THR A 113 -4.95 7.86 11.34
CA THR A 113 -4.60 7.80 9.92
C THR A 113 -5.81 7.52 9.03
N VAL A 114 -6.79 6.73 9.49
CA VAL A 114 -8.02 6.47 8.72
C VAL A 114 -8.82 7.76 8.51
N GLU A 115 -8.97 8.57 9.56
CA GLU A 115 -9.65 9.87 9.48
C GLU A 115 -8.91 10.83 8.54
N TRP A 116 -7.58 10.87 8.63
CA TRP A 116 -6.75 11.68 7.75
C TRP A 116 -6.88 11.27 6.28
N LEU A 117 -6.84 9.98 5.96
CA LEU A 117 -7.03 9.47 4.59
C LEU A 117 -8.43 9.82 4.06
N ARG A 118 -9.46 9.71 4.91
CA ARG A 118 -10.85 10.09 4.55
C ARG A 118 -10.99 11.56 4.19
N ALA A 119 -10.24 12.44 4.87
CA ALA A 119 -10.21 13.87 4.59
C ALA A 119 -9.36 14.21 3.36
N CYS A 120 -8.31 13.44 3.07
CA CYS A 120 -7.38 13.73 1.97
C CYS A 120 -7.94 13.42 0.58
N TRP A 121 -8.65 12.31 0.39
CA TRP A 121 -9.11 11.93 -0.96
C TRP A 121 -10.17 12.86 -1.58
N PRO A 122 -11.13 13.44 -0.84
CA PRO A 122 -12.11 14.35 -1.44
C PRO A 122 -11.56 15.78 -1.61
N ASP A 123 -10.45 16.13 -0.96
CA ASP A 123 -9.90 17.49 -0.97
C ASP A 123 -9.31 17.86 -2.35
N PRO A 124 -9.92 18.80 -3.09
CA PRO A 124 -9.43 19.19 -4.41
C PRO A 124 -8.12 19.97 -4.37
N ALA A 125 -7.70 20.47 -3.20
CA ALA A 125 -6.41 21.12 -3.02
C ALA A 125 -5.25 20.11 -2.99
N ARG A 126 -5.55 18.81 -2.79
CA ARG A 126 -4.54 17.76 -2.80
C ARG A 126 -4.19 17.34 -4.24
N PRO A 127 -2.90 17.04 -4.51
CA PRO A 127 -2.49 16.49 -5.77
C PRO A 127 -3.22 15.17 -6.10
N PRO A 128 -3.50 14.87 -7.38
CA PRO A 128 -4.18 13.64 -7.82
C PRO A 128 -3.62 12.36 -7.22
N GLU A 129 -2.29 12.21 -7.24
CA GLU A 129 -1.58 11.04 -6.74
C GLU A 129 -1.80 10.78 -5.25
N VAL A 130 -1.94 11.86 -4.46
CA VAL A 130 -2.22 11.80 -3.02
C VAL A 130 -3.67 11.39 -2.81
N ARG A 131 -4.61 11.91 -3.63
CA ARG A 131 -6.04 11.61 -3.51
C ARG A 131 -6.34 10.16 -3.85
N VAL A 132 -5.79 9.64 -4.96
CA VAL A 132 -5.96 8.23 -5.36
C VAL A 132 -5.35 7.30 -4.30
N SER A 133 -4.13 7.59 -3.85
CA SER A 133 -3.46 6.78 -2.82
C SER A 133 -4.20 6.84 -1.48
N ALA A 134 -4.77 7.99 -1.13
CA ALA A 134 -5.55 8.14 0.09
C ALA A 134 -6.87 7.37 0.03
N ALA A 135 -7.55 7.36 -1.12
CA ALA A 135 -8.75 6.56 -1.35
C ALA A 135 -8.44 5.06 -1.22
N LEU A 136 -7.36 4.60 -1.86
CA LEU A 136 -6.91 3.20 -1.77
C LEU A 136 -6.56 2.81 -0.33
N GLY A 137 -5.78 3.63 0.37
CA GLY A 137 -5.43 3.41 1.77
C GLY A 137 -6.65 3.36 2.68
N TRP A 138 -7.61 4.27 2.49
CA TRP A 138 -8.85 4.29 3.29
C TRP A 138 -9.71 3.05 3.05
N LEU A 139 -9.87 2.62 1.78
CA LEU A 139 -10.56 1.37 1.44
C LEU A 139 -9.86 0.15 2.06
N CYS A 140 -8.53 0.16 2.12
CA CYS A 140 -7.75 -0.90 2.76
C CYS A 140 -7.74 -0.86 4.29
N LEU A 141 -8.35 0.13 4.93
CA LEU A 141 -8.37 0.26 6.39
C LEU A 141 -9.78 0.21 6.98
N THR A 142 -10.81 0.14 6.15
CA THR A 142 -12.21 0.21 6.58
C THR A 142 -13.08 -0.83 5.89
N ASP A 143 -14.09 -1.29 6.61
CA ASP A 143 -15.17 -2.12 6.08
C ASP A 143 -16.42 -1.29 5.71
N LEU A 144 -16.25 0.05 5.61
CA LEU A 144 -17.32 0.95 5.26
C LEU A 144 -17.75 0.77 3.80
N PRO A 145 -19.03 1.01 3.47
CA PRO A 145 -19.48 0.99 2.09
C PRO A 145 -18.72 2.03 1.26
N VAL A 146 -18.52 1.72 -0.03
CA VAL A 146 -17.91 2.67 -0.97
C VAL A 146 -18.80 3.91 -1.06
N PRO A 147 -18.28 5.12 -0.83
CA PRO A 147 -19.02 6.35 -1.10
C PRO A 147 -19.29 6.51 -2.60
N ASP A 148 -20.50 6.93 -2.98
CA ASP A 148 -20.93 7.02 -4.38
C ASP A 148 -20.04 7.95 -5.23
N GLU A 149 -19.38 8.93 -4.61
CA GLU A 149 -18.51 9.88 -5.29
C GLU A 149 -17.12 9.31 -5.60
N LEU A 150 -16.72 8.24 -4.90
CA LEU A 150 -15.36 7.69 -4.97
C LEU A 150 -15.05 7.03 -6.33
N PRO A 151 -15.95 6.23 -6.94
CA PRO A 151 -15.75 5.72 -8.30
C PRO A 151 -15.56 6.84 -9.34
N SER A 152 -16.44 7.86 -9.32
CA SER A 152 -16.33 8.99 -10.26
C SER A 152 -15.03 9.76 -10.08
N MET A 153 -14.60 9.99 -8.84
CA MET A 153 -13.34 10.65 -8.54
C MET A 153 -12.15 9.82 -9.07
N LEU A 154 -12.17 8.50 -8.91
CA LEU A 154 -11.10 7.63 -9.41
C LEU A 154 -11.07 7.57 -10.93
N ASP A 155 -12.23 7.57 -11.60
CA ASP A 155 -12.33 7.63 -13.06
C ASP A 155 -11.73 8.94 -13.60
N ASP A 156 -11.97 10.07 -12.94
CA ASP A 156 -11.38 11.36 -13.30
C ASP A 156 -9.84 11.37 -13.21
N PHE A 157 -9.27 10.56 -12.32
CA PHE A 157 -7.82 10.42 -12.12
C PHE A 157 -7.20 9.20 -12.79
N ALA A 158 -7.98 8.38 -13.49
CA ALA A 158 -7.50 7.23 -14.25
C ALA A 158 -6.81 7.63 -15.57
N THR A 159 -6.08 8.75 -15.58
CA THR A 159 -5.30 9.20 -16.73
C THR A 159 -3.96 8.46 -16.82
N PRO A 160 -3.40 8.26 -18.02
CA PRO A 160 -2.07 7.63 -18.19
C PRO A 160 -0.95 8.34 -17.41
N GLU A 161 -1.08 9.65 -17.22
CA GLU A 161 -0.11 10.50 -16.53
C GLU A 161 -0.09 10.26 -15.02
N THR A 162 -1.27 10.01 -14.42
CA THR A 162 -1.40 9.70 -12.99
C THR A 162 -1.13 8.21 -12.71
N THR A 163 -1.53 7.34 -13.63
CA THR A 163 -1.43 5.88 -13.44
C THR A 163 -0.03 5.33 -13.68
N ARG A 164 0.75 5.92 -14.60
CA ARG A 164 2.10 5.40 -14.95
C ARG A 164 3.12 5.48 -13.81
N PRO A 165 3.24 6.61 -13.07
CA PRO A 165 4.14 6.67 -11.90
C PRO A 165 3.67 5.72 -10.79
N MET A 166 2.36 5.64 -10.55
CA MET A 166 1.80 4.78 -9.51
C MET A 166 1.96 3.29 -9.81
N ALA A 167 1.92 2.88 -11.08
CA ALA A 167 2.10 1.49 -11.49
C ALA A 167 3.47 0.91 -11.09
N GLN A 168 4.49 1.75 -10.92
CA GLN A 168 5.83 1.32 -10.52
C GLN A 168 5.97 1.12 -9.02
N LEU A 169 4.99 1.57 -8.22
CA LEU A 169 5.04 1.46 -6.78
C LEU A 169 5.06 0.00 -6.33
N PRO A 170 5.80 -0.34 -5.26
CA PRO A 170 5.90 -1.72 -4.76
C PRO A 170 4.54 -2.38 -4.53
N TRP A 171 3.56 -1.64 -3.99
CA TRP A 171 2.18 -2.12 -3.80
C TRP A 171 1.46 -2.48 -5.10
N MET A 172 1.69 -1.73 -6.18
CA MET A 172 1.05 -1.99 -7.48
C MET A 172 1.77 -3.11 -8.23
N ARG A 173 3.09 -3.16 -8.16
CA ARG A 173 3.88 -4.26 -8.74
C ARG A 173 3.59 -5.60 -8.08
N ALA A 174 3.29 -5.60 -6.79
CA ALA A 174 2.81 -6.77 -6.06
C ALA A 174 1.43 -7.26 -6.53
N ALA A 175 0.58 -6.34 -6.98
CA ALA A 175 -0.77 -6.59 -7.48
C ALA A 175 -0.82 -6.94 -8.98
N GLU A 176 0.26 -6.66 -9.71
CA GLU A 176 0.33 -6.83 -11.16
C GLU A 176 0.15 -8.29 -11.59
N SER A 177 -0.58 -8.49 -12.67
CA SER A 177 -0.81 -9.80 -13.29
C SER A 177 -0.46 -9.72 -14.77
N THR A 178 -0.33 -10.87 -15.43
CA THR A 178 0.00 -10.98 -16.87
C THR A 178 -0.97 -10.21 -17.78
N HIS A 179 -2.19 -9.92 -17.30
CA HIS A 179 -3.29 -9.40 -18.11
C HIS A 179 -3.79 -8.00 -17.74
N ARG A 180 -3.44 -7.45 -16.56
CA ARG A 180 -3.87 -6.11 -16.11
C ARG A 180 -2.83 -5.40 -15.25
N ASN A 181 -2.72 -4.08 -15.43
CA ASN A 181 -1.97 -3.18 -14.54
C ASN A 181 -2.47 -3.33 -13.09
N GLY A 182 -1.54 -3.49 -12.13
CA GLY A 182 -1.84 -3.68 -10.72
C GLY A 182 -2.76 -2.60 -10.12
N LEU A 183 -2.59 -1.33 -10.49
CA LEU A 183 -3.47 -0.25 -10.01
C LEU A 183 -4.93 -0.46 -10.45
N HIS A 184 -5.14 -0.80 -11.72
CA HIS A 184 -6.48 -1.05 -12.24
C HIS A 184 -7.11 -2.29 -11.59
N ARG A 185 -6.30 -3.33 -11.33
CA ARG A 185 -6.75 -4.54 -10.64
C ARG A 185 -7.14 -4.25 -9.17
N CYS A 186 -6.35 -3.46 -8.45
CA CYS A 186 -6.68 -2.98 -7.10
C CYS A 186 -8.00 -2.20 -7.08
N LEU A 187 -8.15 -1.21 -7.97
CA LEU A 187 -9.37 -0.40 -8.02
C LEU A 187 -10.61 -1.27 -8.32
N HIS A 188 -10.51 -2.18 -9.29
CA HIS A 188 -11.60 -3.08 -9.63
C HIS A 188 -11.98 -3.99 -8.46
N ALA A 189 -11.01 -4.67 -7.84
CA ALA A 189 -11.25 -5.58 -6.74
C ALA A 189 -11.82 -4.88 -5.49
N MET A 190 -11.41 -3.64 -5.21
CA MET A 190 -11.90 -2.91 -4.03
C MET A 190 -13.28 -2.28 -4.21
N LEU A 191 -13.65 -1.93 -5.44
CA LEU A 191 -14.93 -1.32 -5.77
C LEU A 191 -16.01 -2.37 -6.05
N GLN A 192 -15.63 -3.57 -6.50
CA GLN A 192 -16.54 -4.67 -6.78
C GLN A 192 -16.10 -5.96 -6.06
N PRO A 193 -16.27 -6.03 -4.72
CA PRO A 193 -15.82 -7.20 -3.95
C PRO A 193 -16.54 -8.50 -4.36
N ASP A 194 -17.79 -8.43 -4.81
CA ASP A 194 -18.60 -9.61 -5.18
C ASP A 194 -18.21 -10.25 -6.53
N THR A 195 -17.39 -9.60 -7.36
CA THR A 195 -16.98 -10.12 -8.67
C THR A 195 -15.54 -10.68 -8.69
N ALA A 196 -14.73 -10.39 -7.68
CA ALA A 196 -13.32 -10.77 -7.61
C ALA A 196 -13.10 -12.29 -7.49
N ASP A 197 -13.99 -13.00 -6.78
CA ASP A 197 -13.90 -14.45 -6.56
C ASP A 197 -14.12 -15.30 -7.84
N ALA A 198 -14.68 -14.72 -8.90
CA ALA A 198 -14.96 -15.44 -10.15
C ALA A 198 -13.76 -15.44 -11.11
N GLU A 199 -12.94 -14.39 -11.12
CA GLU A 199 -11.77 -14.29 -12.03
C GLU A 199 -10.54 -15.04 -11.48
N ASP A 200 -10.34 -15.10 -10.16
CA ASP A 200 -9.16 -15.77 -9.55
C ASP A 200 -9.19 -17.31 -9.72
N ARG A 201 -10.37 -17.89 -10.01
CA ARG A 201 -10.52 -19.30 -10.41
C ARG A 201 -10.05 -19.60 -11.84
N SER A 202 -9.96 -18.58 -12.70
CA SER A 202 -9.57 -18.74 -14.10
C SER A 202 -8.05 -18.68 -14.29
N ASP A 203 -7.31 -18.18 -13.30
CA ASP A 203 -5.85 -17.98 -13.35
C ASP A 203 -5.05 -19.12 -12.70
N ASP A 204 -5.71 -20.20 -12.27
CA ASP A 204 -5.03 -21.44 -11.90
C ASP A 204 -4.73 -22.26 -13.18
N PRO A 205 -3.46 -22.37 -13.60
CA PRO A 205 -3.10 -23.19 -14.75
C PRO A 205 -3.33 -24.70 -14.53
N TRP A 206 -3.80 -25.10 -13.34
CA TRP A 206 -4.08 -26.47 -12.94
C TRP A 206 -5.52 -26.74 -12.48
N SER A 207 -6.44 -25.78 -12.69
CA SER A 207 -7.89 -26.02 -12.54
C SER A 207 -8.50 -26.75 -13.75
#